data_AF-A0AAV9R1R1-F1
#
_entry.id   AF-A0AAV9R1R1-F1
#
_cell.length_a   1.000
_cell.length_b   1.000
_cell.length_c   1.000
_cell.angle_alpha   90.00
_cell.angle_beta   90.00
_cell.angle_gamma   90.00
#
_symmetry.space_group_name_H-M   'P 1'
#
loop_
_entity.id
_entity.type
_entity.pdbx_description
1 polymer ?
#
loop_
_entity_poly.entity_id
_entity_poly.type
_entity_poly.pdbx_seq_one_letter_code
_entity_poly.pdbx_strand_id
1 'polypeptide(L)' 'VSGQYPLVQNVTVTEGGTANLTCRVEYNDNTSLQWSNPAQQTLFFGDKKGEFRTHSTH' A
#
# COMPACT_ATOMS: atom_id res chain seq x y z
N VAL A 1 22.39 10.87 -4.12
CA VAL A 1 21.70 9.57 -4.30
C VAL A 1 20.22 9.88 -4.43
N SER A 2 19.70 9.98 -5.66
CA SER A 2 18.26 10.12 -5.90
C SER A 2 17.63 8.75 -5.64
N GLY A 3 17.03 8.59 -4.46
CA GLY A 3 16.38 7.34 -4.08
C GLY A 3 15.11 7.13 -4.88
N GLN A 4 14.76 5.88 -5.15
CA GLN A 4 13.49 5.51 -5.73
C GLN A 4 12.39 5.62 -4.66
N TYR A 5 11.83 6.82 -4.47
CA TYR A 5 10.77 7.05 -3.49
C TYR A 5 9.38 6.97 -4.14
N PRO A 6 8.41 6.28 -3.52
CA PRO A 6 7.04 6.28 -3.98
C PRO A 6 6.38 7.64 -3.76
N LEU A 7 5.75 8.17 -4.81
CA LEU A 7 4.86 9.32 -4.75
C LEU A 7 3.46 8.84 -4.35
N VAL A 8 2.99 9.33 -3.20
CA VAL A 8 1.69 8.99 -2.60
C VAL A 8 0.92 10.27 -2.25
N GLN A 9 -0.40 10.15 -2.12
CA GLN A 9 -1.26 11.25 -1.68
C GLN A 9 -2.16 10.82 -0.51
N ASN A 10 -2.45 11.78 0.36
CA ASN A 10 -3.46 11.61 1.40
C ASN A 10 -4.85 11.61 0.76
N VAL A 11 -5.69 10.66 1.17
CA VAL A 11 -7.08 10.55 0.72
C VAL A 11 -7.97 10.55 1.96
N THR A 12 -9.03 11.34 1.95
CA THR A 12 -10.08 11.33 2.97
C THR A 12 -11.28 10.58 2.42
N VAL A 13 -11.85 9.69 3.23
CA VAL A 13 -13.02 8.89 2.87
C VAL A 13 -14.00 8.90 4.04
N THR A 14 -15.28 8.87 3.75
CA THR A 14 -16.34 8.73 4.76
C THR A 14 -16.41 7.28 5.26
N GLU A 15 -16.90 7.08 6.48
CA GLU A 15 -17.14 5.74 7.03
C GLU A 15 -18.06 4.91 6.09
N GLY A 16 -17.73 3.63 5.90
CA GLY A 16 -18.41 2.74 4.96
C GLY A 16 -18.11 3.00 3.47
N GLY A 17 -17.35 4.05 3.15
CA GLY A 17 -16.90 4.35 1.80
C GLY A 17 -15.72 3.50 1.33
N THR A 18 -15.33 3.69 0.07
CA THR A 18 -14.14 3.05 -0.53
C THR A 18 -13.10 4.12 -0.89
N ALA A 19 -11.84 3.88 -0.53
CA ALA A 19 -10.73 4.75 -0.90
C ALA A 19 -9.84 4.09 -1.96
N ASN A 20 -9.52 4.82 -3.03
CA ASN A 20 -8.56 4.40 -4.04
C ASN A 20 -7.20 5.06 -3.74
N LEU A 21 -6.23 4.28 -3.29
CA LEU A 21 -4.86 4.74 -3.05
C LEU A 21 -4.02 4.48 -4.29
N THR A 22 -3.27 5.49 -4.74
CA THR A 22 -2.37 5.38 -5.88
C THR A 22 -0.93 5.59 -5.41
N CYS A 23 -0.04 4.69 -5.81
CA CYS A 23 1.40 4.84 -5.67
C CYS A 23 2.01 4.97 -7.06
N ARG A 24 2.81 6.01 -7.28
CA ARG A 24 3.57 6.20 -8.52
C ARG A 24 5.05 6.20 -8.21
N VAL A 25 5.84 5.55 -9.06
CA VAL A 25 7.29 5.56 -8.99
C VAL A 25 7.80 6.03 -10.35
N GLU A 26 8.58 7.10 -10.39
CA GLU A 26 9.01 7.74 -11.64
C GLU A 26 9.97 6.86 -12.44
N TYR A 27 10.82 6.10 -11.75
CA TYR A 27 11.73 5.13 -12.35
C TYR A 27 11.72 3.87 -11.50
N ASN A 28 11.33 2.74 -12.09
CA ASN A 28 11.36 1.43 -11.43
C ASN A 28 12.43 0.57 -12.09
N ASP A 29 13.45 0.19 -11.33
CA ASP A 29 14.56 -0.68 -11.72
C ASP A 29 14.22 -2.18 -11.61
N ASN A 30 12.96 -2.57 -11.85
CA ASN A 30 12.39 -3.89 -11.58
C ASN A 30 12.39 -4.30 -10.10
N THR A 31 12.58 -3.37 -9.17
CA THR A 31 12.34 -3.64 -7.74
C THR A 31 10.85 -3.77 -7.45
N SER A 32 10.52 -4.72 -6.57
CA SER A 32 9.15 -4.98 -6.15
C SER A 32 8.64 -3.87 -5.22
N LEU A 33 7.41 -3.40 -5.48
CA LEU A 33 6.74 -2.42 -4.62
C LEU A 33 6.02 -3.11 -3.46
N GLN A 34 6.08 -2.51 -2.27
CA GLN A 34 5.40 -3.04 -1.09
C GLN A 34 4.39 -2.03 -0.56
N TRP A 35 3.15 -2.48 -0.35
CA TRP A 35 2.15 -1.74 0.40
C TRP A 35 2.04 -2.30 1.81
N SER A 36 2.08 -1.44 2.82
CA SER A 36 1.85 -1.81 4.21
C SER A 36 0.78 -0.95 4.86
N ASN A 37 0.03 -1.53 5.80
CA ASN A 37 -0.86 -0.75 6.66
C ASN A 37 -0.07 -0.06 7.80
N PRO A 38 -0.69 0.87 8.56
CA PRO A 38 -0.02 1.53 9.69
C PRO A 38 0.47 0.57 10.80
N ALA A 39 -0.10 -0.64 10.90
CA ALA A 39 0.37 -1.70 11.79
C ALA A 39 1.61 -2.45 11.24
N GLN A 40 2.25 -1.91 10.19
CA GLN A 40 3.46 -2.45 9.55
C GLN A 40 3.29 -3.83 8.92
N GLN A 41 2.06 -4.17 8.49
CA GLN A 41 1.79 -5.45 7.84
C GLN A 41 1.69 -5.29 6.31
N THR A 42 2.29 -6.21 5.56
CA THR A 42 2.43 -6.14 4.08
C THR A 42 1.18 -6.51 3.29
N LEU A 43 0.33 -5.54 2.98
CA LEU A 43 -0.91 -5.70 2.20
C LEU A 43 -0.68 -6.25 0.79
N PHE A 44 0.34 -5.75 0.10
CA PHE A 44 0.71 -6.20 -1.25
C PHE A 44 2.23 -6.19 -1.41
N PHE A 45 2.77 -7.15 -2.14
CA PHE A 45 4.17 -7.21 -2.56
C PHE A 45 4.23 -7.52 -4.05
N GLY A 46 4.63 -6.54 -4.85
CA GLY A 46 4.41 -6.55 -6.30
C GLY A 46 2.92 -6.74 -6.62
N ASP A 47 2.61 -7.69 -7.47
CA ASP A 47 1.24 -8.01 -7.88
C ASP A 47 0.55 -9.04 -6.95
N LYS A 48 1.21 -9.42 -5.85
CA LYS A 48 0.72 -10.44 -4.92
C LYS A 48 0.04 -9.79 -3.72
N LYS A 49 -1.21 -10.15 -3.48
CA LYS A 49 -1.94 -9.78 -2.26
C LYS A 49 -1.41 -10.57 -1.08
N GLY A 50 -1.10 -9.89 0.03
CA GLY A 50 -0.71 -10.52 1.28
C GLY A 50 -1.91 -11.20 1.95
N GLU A 51 -1.65 -12.29 2.66
CA GLU A 51 -2.66 -13.02 3.43
C GLU A 51 -2.78 -12.41 4.82
N PHE A 52 -3.87 -11.66 5.05
CA PHE A 52 -4.17 -11.06 6.34
C PHE A 52 -5.23 -11.86 7.07
N ARG A 53 -4.90 -12.33 8.27
CA ARG A 53 -5.88 -12.86 9.21
C ARG A 53 -6.56 -11.69 9.91
N THR A 54 -7.77 -11.37 9.52
CA THR A 54 -8.65 -10.51 10.32
C THR A 54 -9.03 -11.28 11.57
N HIS A 55 -8.52 -10.88 12.74
CA HIS A 55 -9.06 -11.36 14.00
C HIS A 55 -10.42 -10.68 14.19
N SER A 56 -11.49 -11.38 13.81
CA SER A 56 -12.85 -10.97 14.13
C SER A 56 -13.06 -11.21 15.62
N THR A 57 -12.82 -10.20 16.45
CA THR A 57 -13.36 -10.20 17.82
C THR A 57 -14.86 -9.97 17.71
N HIS A 58 -15.60 -11.06 17.91
CA HIS A 58 -17.04 -11.06 18.12
C HIS A 58 -17.37 -10.52 19.51
#